data_AF-A0A5E4EQI2-F1
#
_entry.id   AF-A0A5E4EQI2-F1
#
_cell.length_a   1.000
_cell.length_b   1.000
_cell.length_c   1.000
_cell.angle_alpha   90.00
_cell.angle_beta   90.00
_cell.angle_gamma   90.00
#
_symmetry.space_group_name_H-M   'P 1'
#
loop_
_entity.id
_entity.type
_entity.pdbx_description
1 polymer ?
#
loop_
_entity_poly.entity_id
_entity_poly.type
_entity_poly.pdbx_seq_one_letter_code
_entity_poly.pdbx_strand_id
1 'polypeptide(L)'
;MLTFQTTLRNIKDRRNANKQALRHLAKTPFWNLISAYREGYLTNTNCKKSNYDILRLINTYNPETKKFNFRAGNEYAITSQDVADIFGLPNHGKQLPNTTTSTRPKLDFVNKYFMGVETLTKTEIDRFLDKALEDETPQGPMDVTRFIILELFISNLFCNSGCTLAWTCVTTINTVKDMKQYNWAKGVLDYMHFGLDQAIKNKKDKKKQPSVSGCLVLILVRNYIPSVVNTIIAFS
;
A
#
# COMPACT_ATOMS: atom_id res chain seq x y z
N MET A 1 1.25 16.93 -3.94
CA MET A 1 0.77 15.53 -3.98
C MET A 1 -0.07 15.29 -2.74
N LEU A 2 -1.33 14.88 -2.88
CA LEU A 2 -2.19 14.63 -1.71
C LEU A 2 -1.71 13.40 -0.95
N THR A 3 -1.89 13.39 0.36
CA THR A 3 -1.67 12.18 1.17
C THR A 3 -2.91 11.30 1.11
N PHE A 4 -2.77 10.00 1.35
CA PHE A 4 -3.89 9.07 1.43
C PHE A 4 -4.99 9.55 2.40
N GLN A 5 -4.58 10.10 3.55
CA GLN A 5 -5.52 10.67 4.52
C GLN A 5 -6.27 11.90 3.98
N THR A 6 -5.60 12.76 3.21
CA THR A 6 -6.23 13.92 2.57
C THR A 6 -7.25 13.48 1.52
N THR A 7 -6.91 12.48 0.72
CA THR A 7 -7.83 11.95 -0.30
C THR A 7 -9.06 11.32 0.31
N LEU A 8 -8.93 10.51 1.37
CA LEU A 8 -10.08 9.98 2.11
C LEU A 8 -10.97 11.10 2.68
N ARG A 9 -10.38 12.21 3.14
CA ARG A 9 -11.14 13.37 3.62
C ARG A 9 -11.89 14.05 2.47
N ASN A 10 -11.24 14.29 1.34
CA ASN A 10 -11.86 14.92 0.17
C ASN A 10 -13.05 14.09 -0.37
N ILE A 11 -12.92 12.76 -0.37
CA ILE A 11 -14.02 11.85 -0.74
C ILE A 11 -15.16 11.92 0.28
N LYS A 12 -14.85 12.11 1.58
CA LYS A 12 -15.86 12.23 2.63
C LYS A 12 -16.87 13.34 2.34
N ASP A 13 -16.38 14.43 1.76
CA ASP A 13 -17.18 15.63 1.48
C ASP A 13 -18.12 15.44 0.26
N ARG A 14 -17.89 14.43 -0.60
CA ARG A 14 -18.76 14.07 -1.74
C ARG A 14 -19.78 12.97 -1.36
N ARG A 15 -20.86 13.36 -0.67
CA ARG A 15 -21.81 12.46 0.07
C ARG A 15 -22.33 11.21 -0.67
N ASN A 16 -22.78 11.29 -1.93
CA ASN A 16 -23.50 10.18 -2.58
C ASN A 16 -22.58 9.06 -3.10
N ALA A 17 -21.55 9.41 -3.89
CA ALA A 17 -20.55 8.45 -4.38
C ALA A 17 -19.80 7.78 -3.21
N ASN A 18 -19.53 8.57 -2.15
CA ASN A 18 -18.87 8.11 -0.93
C ASN A 18 -19.65 6.98 -0.21
N LYS A 19 -20.98 7.09 -0.04
CA LYS A 19 -21.74 6.09 0.72
C LYS A 19 -21.72 4.71 0.08
N GLN A 20 -21.82 4.63 -1.25
CA GLN A 20 -21.80 3.36 -1.97
C GLN A 20 -20.38 2.79 -2.09
N ALA A 21 -19.38 3.64 -2.37
CA ALA A 21 -17.98 3.22 -2.38
C ALA A 21 -17.56 2.67 -1.01
N LEU A 22 -17.97 3.28 0.11
CA LEU A 22 -17.70 2.77 1.46
C LEU A 22 -18.29 1.38 1.70
N ARG A 23 -19.48 1.08 1.16
CA ARG A 23 -20.07 -0.26 1.26
C ARG A 23 -19.27 -1.30 0.48
N HIS A 24 -18.66 -0.93 -0.64
CA HIS A 24 -17.76 -1.81 -1.37
C HIS A 24 -16.44 -1.97 -0.64
N LEU A 25 -15.81 -0.87 -0.19
CA LEU A 25 -14.58 -0.86 0.60
C LEU A 25 -14.68 -1.75 1.85
N ALA A 26 -15.81 -1.69 2.57
CA ALA A 26 -16.05 -2.51 3.76
C ALA A 26 -16.06 -4.02 3.49
N LYS A 27 -16.23 -4.43 2.23
CA LYS A 27 -16.17 -5.84 1.82
C LYS A 27 -14.79 -6.25 1.33
N THR A 28 -13.85 -5.32 1.20
CA THR A 28 -12.48 -5.58 0.70
C THR A 28 -11.55 -6.02 1.83
N PRO A 29 -10.48 -6.76 1.52
CA PRO A 29 -9.47 -7.13 2.52
C PRO A 29 -8.67 -5.94 3.07
N PHE A 30 -8.86 -4.74 2.53
CA PHE A 30 -8.14 -3.53 2.93
C PHE A 30 -8.93 -2.68 3.92
N TRP A 31 -10.17 -3.07 4.24
CA TRP A 31 -11.07 -2.23 5.02
C TRP A 31 -10.47 -1.83 6.36
N ASN A 32 -9.90 -2.77 7.11
CA ASN A 32 -9.34 -2.51 8.44
C ASN A 32 -8.26 -1.41 8.41
N LEU A 33 -7.40 -1.43 7.39
CA LEU A 33 -6.38 -0.40 7.20
C LEU A 33 -7.00 0.95 6.78
N ILE A 34 -7.97 0.92 5.86
CA ILE A 34 -8.64 2.12 5.35
C ILE A 34 -9.48 2.80 6.44
N SER A 35 -10.21 2.02 7.24
CA SER A 35 -11.01 2.53 8.37
C SER A 35 -10.11 3.15 9.42
N ALA A 36 -8.92 2.58 9.70
CA ALA A 36 -7.96 3.16 10.63
C ALA A 36 -7.49 4.57 10.23
N TYR A 37 -7.26 4.83 8.93
CA TYR A 37 -6.99 6.19 8.45
C TYR A 37 -8.21 7.11 8.55
N ARG A 38 -9.40 6.59 8.25
CA ARG A 38 -10.65 7.35 8.24
C ARG A 38 -11.10 7.77 9.65
N GLU A 39 -10.85 6.92 10.63
CA GLU A 39 -11.18 7.12 12.05
C GLU A 39 -10.08 7.90 12.79
N GLY A 40 -8.94 8.13 12.14
CA GLY A 40 -7.85 8.95 12.67
C GLY A 40 -6.87 8.20 13.56
N TYR A 41 -6.99 6.87 13.68
CA TYR A 41 -5.99 6.03 14.35
C TYR A 41 -4.64 6.06 13.62
N LEU A 42 -4.67 6.17 12.29
CA LEU A 42 -3.50 6.44 11.46
C LEU A 42 -3.56 7.87 10.93
N THR A 43 -2.51 8.64 11.20
CA THR A 43 -2.36 10.01 10.73
C THR A 43 -1.08 10.17 9.93
N ASN A 44 -1.03 11.18 9.06
CA ASN A 44 0.20 11.52 8.36
C ASN A 44 1.38 11.77 9.30
N THR A 45 1.13 12.30 10.50
CA THR A 45 2.18 12.56 11.50
C THR A 45 2.76 11.26 12.04
N ASN A 46 1.89 10.29 12.36
CA ASN A 46 2.30 9.00 12.91
C ASN A 46 2.86 8.06 11.84
N CYS A 47 2.56 8.32 10.56
CA CYS A 47 3.06 7.57 9.41
C CYS A 47 4.20 8.31 8.65
N LYS A 48 4.70 9.44 9.17
CA LYS A 48 5.75 10.21 8.50
C LYS A 48 7.10 9.48 8.62
N LYS A 49 7.72 9.17 7.49
CA LYS A 49 9.07 8.61 7.46
C LYS A 49 10.10 9.69 7.73
N SER A 50 11.10 9.40 8.56
CA SER A 50 12.34 10.17 8.57
C SER A 50 13.39 9.45 7.70
N ASN A 51 14.21 10.22 6.98
CA ASN A 51 15.33 9.65 6.21
C ASN A 51 16.32 8.92 7.12
N TYR A 52 16.47 9.37 8.37
CA TYR A 52 17.30 8.73 9.37
C TYR A 52 16.83 7.31 9.69
N ASP A 53 15.53 7.13 9.93
CA ASP A 53 14.95 5.83 10.24
C ASP A 53 15.07 4.85 9.07
N ILE A 54 14.89 5.34 7.85
CA ILE A 54 15.07 4.54 6.63
C ILE A 54 16.53 4.06 6.52
N LEU A 55 17.51 4.95 6.69
CA LEU A 55 18.93 4.59 6.64
C LEU A 55 19.30 3.59 7.73
N ARG A 56 18.75 3.76 8.95
CA ARG A 56 18.93 2.82 10.06
C ARG A 56 18.36 1.44 9.72
N LEU A 57 17.17 1.36 9.14
CA LEU A 57 16.57 0.09 8.71
C LEU A 57 17.39 -0.60 7.63
N ILE A 58 17.86 0.13 6.62
CA ILE A 58 18.73 -0.42 5.57
C ILE A 58 20.03 -0.98 6.18
N ASN A 59 20.64 -0.23 7.10
CA ASN A 59 21.92 -0.62 7.71
C ASN A 59 21.81 -1.84 8.63
N THR A 60 20.62 -2.14 9.13
CA THR A 60 20.37 -3.28 10.02
C THR A 60 19.88 -4.51 9.26
N TYR A 61 19.47 -4.38 7.99
CA TYR A 61 18.94 -5.47 7.19
C TYR A 61 20.04 -6.30 6.51
N ASN A 62 19.96 -7.62 6.66
CA ASN A 62 20.79 -8.59 5.95
C ASN A 62 19.99 -9.19 4.77
N PRO A 63 20.41 -8.95 3.51
CA PRO A 63 19.71 -9.44 2.33
C PRO A 63 19.81 -10.96 2.14
N GLU A 64 20.83 -11.63 2.69
CA GLU A 64 20.99 -13.08 2.57
C GLU A 64 20.01 -13.82 3.49
N THR A 65 19.89 -13.37 4.74
CA THR A 65 19.00 -14.00 5.73
C THR A 65 17.60 -13.40 5.74
N LYS A 66 17.40 -12.24 5.09
CA LYS A 66 16.17 -11.42 5.14
C LYS A 66 15.77 -10.99 6.56
N LYS A 67 16.75 -10.81 7.45
CA LYS A 67 16.53 -10.43 8.86
C LYS A 67 17.14 -9.07 9.19
N PHE A 68 16.70 -8.48 10.30
CA PHE A 68 17.19 -7.22 10.84
C PHE A 68 18.02 -7.46 12.12
N ASN A 69 19.17 -6.82 12.22
CA ASN A 69 20.03 -6.81 13.40
C ASN A 69 19.97 -5.44 14.08
N PHE A 70 19.03 -5.28 15.01
CA PHE A 70 18.84 -4.02 15.75
C PHE A 70 19.79 -3.85 16.94
N ARG A 71 20.29 -4.96 17.50
CA ARG A 71 21.21 -5.02 18.64
C ARG A 71 22.12 -6.25 18.50
N ALA A 72 23.38 -6.12 18.93
CA ALA A 72 24.38 -7.18 18.86
C ALA A 72 23.83 -8.51 19.41
N GLY A 73 23.73 -9.52 18.53
CA GLY A 73 23.34 -10.89 18.86
C GLY A 73 21.90 -11.29 18.53
N ASN A 74 20.97 -10.34 18.28
CA ASN A 74 19.56 -10.67 18.02
C ASN A 74 19.16 -10.35 16.57
N GLU A 75 18.92 -11.38 15.78
CA GLU A 75 18.31 -11.27 14.44
C GLU A 75 16.79 -11.37 14.51
N TYR A 76 16.10 -10.44 13.86
CA TYR A 76 14.65 -10.41 13.79
C TYR A 76 14.18 -10.64 12.35
N ALA A 77 13.41 -11.69 12.13
CA ALA A 77 12.69 -11.90 10.89
C ALA A 77 11.32 -11.22 11.00
N ILE A 78 10.92 -10.48 9.96
CA ILE A 78 9.53 -10.05 9.81
C ILE A 78 8.82 -11.12 9.01
N THR A 79 7.76 -11.67 9.57
CA THR A 79 6.94 -12.72 8.95
C THR A 79 5.72 -12.11 8.26
N SER A 80 5.07 -12.88 7.38
CA SER A 80 3.81 -12.42 6.79
C SER A 80 2.69 -12.35 7.83
N GLN A 81 2.81 -13.07 8.96
CA GLN A 81 1.89 -12.93 10.08
C GLN A 81 2.04 -11.57 10.75
N ASP A 82 3.27 -11.10 10.99
CA ASP A 82 3.50 -9.75 11.53
C ASP A 82 2.86 -8.69 10.63
N VAL A 83 2.98 -8.83 9.31
CA VAL A 83 2.36 -7.93 8.33
C VAL A 83 0.83 -8.00 8.38
N ALA A 84 0.27 -9.20 8.55
CA ALA A 84 -1.16 -9.40 8.68
C ALA A 84 -1.71 -8.73 9.95
N ASP A 85 -1.03 -8.90 11.09
CA ASP A 85 -1.43 -8.34 12.37
C ASP A 85 -1.35 -6.81 12.37
N ILE A 86 -0.29 -6.25 11.75
CA ILE A 86 -0.09 -4.79 11.68
C ILE A 86 -1.11 -4.12 10.74
N PHE A 87 -1.46 -4.77 9.61
CA PHE A 87 -2.33 -4.15 8.59
C PHE A 87 -3.76 -4.66 8.55
N GLY A 88 -4.09 -5.70 9.31
CA GLY A 88 -5.33 -6.44 9.14
C GLY A 88 -5.48 -7.03 7.73
N LEU A 89 -4.37 -7.47 7.11
CA LEU A 89 -4.37 -8.04 5.76
C LEU A 89 -4.48 -9.58 5.79
N PRO A 90 -5.12 -10.20 4.79
CA PRO A 90 -5.15 -11.66 4.67
C PRO A 90 -3.75 -12.27 4.52
N ASN A 91 -3.45 -13.25 5.38
CA ASN A 91 -2.24 -14.10 5.30
C ASN A 91 -2.50 -15.48 4.66
N HIS A 92 -3.43 -15.54 3.72
CA HIS A 92 -3.82 -16.78 3.04
C HIS A 92 -4.24 -16.49 1.60
N GLY A 93 -4.39 -17.54 0.80
CA GLY A 93 -4.75 -17.43 -0.62
C GLY A 93 -3.53 -17.47 -1.55
N LYS A 94 -3.76 -17.09 -2.81
CA LYS A 94 -2.77 -17.12 -3.89
C LYS A 94 -1.68 -16.09 -3.66
N GLN A 95 -0.46 -16.40 -4.09
CA GLN A 95 0.61 -15.41 -4.15
C GLN A 95 0.22 -14.26 -5.10
N LEU A 96 0.58 -13.02 -4.75
CA LEU A 96 0.38 -11.89 -5.65
C LEU A 96 1.19 -12.10 -6.95
N PRO A 97 0.64 -11.71 -8.11
CA PRO A 97 1.42 -11.58 -9.33
C PRO A 97 2.58 -10.61 -9.14
N ASN A 98 3.59 -10.65 -10.01
CA ASN A 98 4.71 -9.74 -9.95
C ASN A 98 4.23 -8.27 -9.90
N THR A 99 4.55 -7.57 -8.83
CA THR A 99 4.15 -6.18 -8.55
C THR A 99 5.17 -5.14 -9.00
N THR A 100 6.20 -5.56 -9.74
CA THR A 100 7.29 -4.68 -10.21
C THR A 100 7.30 -4.48 -11.72
N THR A 101 6.89 -5.49 -12.50
CA THR A 101 6.78 -5.42 -13.96
C THR A 101 5.51 -6.08 -14.45
N SER A 102 4.82 -5.45 -15.39
CA SER A 102 3.56 -5.96 -15.93
C SER A 102 3.11 -5.18 -17.16
N THR A 103 2.41 -5.85 -18.06
CA THR A 103 1.68 -5.24 -19.17
C THR A 103 0.31 -4.71 -18.74
N ARG A 104 -0.16 -3.67 -19.43
CA ARG A 104 -1.49 -3.11 -19.21
C ARG A 104 -2.57 -4.17 -19.50
N PRO A 105 -3.48 -4.48 -18.56
CA PRO A 105 -4.51 -5.49 -18.78
C PRO A 105 -5.65 -4.92 -19.62
N LYS A 106 -6.37 -5.81 -20.31
CA LYS A 106 -7.60 -5.50 -21.05
C LYS A 106 -8.79 -5.59 -20.10
N LEU A 107 -9.06 -4.51 -19.36
CA LEU A 107 -10.20 -4.41 -18.43
C LEU A 107 -11.02 -3.17 -18.75
N ASP A 108 -12.33 -3.23 -18.56
CA ASP A 108 -13.22 -2.08 -18.80
C ASP A 108 -12.83 -0.87 -17.96
N PHE A 109 -12.44 -1.10 -16.70
CA PHE A 109 -11.91 -0.04 -15.82
C PHE A 109 -10.66 0.64 -16.40
N VAL A 110 -9.76 -0.14 -17.02
CA VAL A 110 -8.55 0.38 -17.66
C VAL A 110 -8.87 1.12 -18.96
N ASN A 111 -9.77 0.57 -19.77
CA ASN A 111 -10.22 1.23 -21.00
C ASN A 111 -10.97 2.53 -20.70
N LYS A 112 -11.70 2.60 -19.58
CA LYS A 112 -12.47 3.78 -19.20
C LYS A 112 -11.60 4.94 -18.74
N TYR A 113 -10.59 4.67 -17.91
CA TYR A 113 -9.80 5.74 -17.29
C TYR A 113 -8.38 5.86 -17.82
N PHE A 114 -7.74 4.75 -18.20
CA PHE A 114 -6.29 4.71 -18.45
C PHE A 114 -5.90 4.51 -19.92
N MET A 115 -6.80 4.82 -20.86
CA MET A 115 -6.44 4.87 -22.28
C MET A 115 -5.27 5.84 -22.51
N GLY A 116 -4.22 5.37 -23.18
CA GLY A 116 -3.03 6.17 -23.46
C GLY A 116 -2.05 6.33 -22.28
N VAL A 117 -2.36 5.84 -21.08
CA VAL A 117 -1.48 5.99 -19.91
C VAL A 117 -0.44 4.88 -19.87
N GLU A 118 0.82 5.15 -20.19
CA GLU A 118 1.88 4.12 -20.21
C GLU A 118 2.23 3.60 -18.81
N THR A 119 2.35 4.51 -17.85
CA THR A 119 2.75 4.22 -16.47
C THR A 119 1.71 4.72 -15.48
N LEU A 120 1.29 3.85 -14.56
CA LEU A 120 0.43 4.26 -13.45
C LEU A 120 1.23 5.09 -12.46
N THR A 121 1.00 6.39 -12.44
CA THR A 121 1.59 7.32 -11.47
C THR A 121 0.54 7.76 -10.47
N LYS A 122 0.97 8.30 -9.32
CA LYS A 122 0.02 8.86 -8.36
C LYS A 122 -0.78 10.01 -8.94
N THR A 123 -0.15 10.85 -9.76
CA THR A 123 -0.83 11.97 -10.45
C THR A 123 -1.97 11.45 -11.33
N GLU A 124 -1.77 10.35 -12.04
CA GLU A 124 -2.83 9.74 -12.86
C GLU A 124 -3.96 9.16 -12.00
N ILE A 125 -3.62 8.49 -10.90
CA ILE A 125 -4.62 7.95 -9.95
C ILE A 125 -5.45 9.10 -9.35
N ASP A 126 -4.81 10.16 -8.85
CA ASP A 126 -5.48 11.33 -8.27
C ASP A 126 -6.42 11.99 -9.31
N ARG A 127 -5.94 12.19 -10.54
CA ARG A 127 -6.71 12.79 -11.66
C ARG A 127 -7.95 11.98 -12.01
N PHE A 128 -7.83 10.66 -12.13
CA PHE A 128 -8.96 9.81 -12.55
C PHE A 128 -9.91 9.46 -11.41
N LEU A 129 -9.44 9.51 -10.17
CA LEU A 129 -10.32 9.43 -9.01
C LEU A 129 -11.32 10.59 -8.98
N ASP A 130 -10.88 11.82 -9.26
CA ASP A 130 -11.78 12.98 -9.33
C ASP A 130 -12.88 12.77 -10.38
N LYS A 131 -12.53 12.22 -11.56
CA LYS A 131 -13.49 11.86 -12.61
C LYS A 131 -14.41 10.71 -12.20
N ALA A 132 -13.90 9.71 -11.48
CA ALA A 132 -14.72 8.60 -10.99
C ALA A 132 -15.72 9.03 -9.93
N LEU A 133 -15.40 10.07 -9.14
CA LEU A 133 -16.32 10.65 -8.17
C LEU A 133 -17.51 11.39 -8.79
N GLU A 134 -17.40 11.76 -10.07
CA GLU A 134 -18.47 12.40 -10.87
C GLU A 134 -19.32 11.37 -11.63
N ASP A 135 -18.94 10.09 -11.60
CA ASP A 135 -19.64 9.04 -12.31
C ASP A 135 -20.87 8.54 -11.53
N GLU A 136 -22.05 8.95 -12.00
CA GLU A 136 -23.35 8.56 -11.44
C GLU A 136 -23.87 7.20 -11.93
N THR A 137 -23.13 6.51 -12.81
CA THR A 137 -23.52 5.18 -13.26
C THR A 137 -23.44 4.14 -12.12
N PRO A 138 -24.14 2.99 -12.23
CA PRO A 138 -24.04 1.92 -11.24
C PRO A 138 -22.62 1.38 -11.00
N GLN A 139 -21.71 1.60 -11.96
CA GLN A 139 -20.31 1.16 -11.89
C GLN A 139 -19.40 2.15 -11.15
N GLY A 140 -19.75 3.44 -11.13
CA GLY A 140 -18.98 4.51 -10.50
C GLY A 140 -18.53 4.23 -9.06
N PRO A 141 -19.40 3.74 -8.15
CA PRO A 141 -19.00 3.41 -6.78
C PRO A 141 -17.89 2.36 -6.66
N MET A 142 -17.89 1.35 -7.53
CA MET A 142 -16.84 0.34 -7.56
C MET A 142 -15.56 0.91 -8.18
N ASP A 143 -15.66 1.79 -9.17
CA ASP A 143 -14.51 2.47 -9.77
C ASP A 143 -13.80 3.36 -8.73
N VAL A 144 -14.56 4.16 -7.97
CA VAL A 144 -14.05 4.92 -6.81
C VAL A 144 -13.38 4.00 -5.78
N THR A 145 -13.99 2.84 -5.48
CA THR A 145 -13.41 1.84 -4.57
C THR A 145 -12.02 1.39 -5.06
N ARG A 146 -11.88 1.08 -6.36
CA ARG A 146 -10.60 0.68 -6.94
C ARG A 146 -9.57 1.81 -6.87
N PHE A 147 -9.96 3.05 -7.17
CA PHE A 147 -9.05 4.19 -7.07
C PHE A 147 -8.54 4.43 -5.65
N ILE A 148 -9.39 4.31 -4.62
CA ILE A 148 -8.96 4.42 -3.22
C ILE A 148 -7.94 3.32 -2.88
N ILE A 149 -8.15 2.10 -3.36
CA ILE A 149 -7.19 0.99 -3.13
C ILE A 149 -5.89 1.23 -3.90
N LEU A 150 -5.94 1.73 -5.14
CA LEU A 150 -4.72 2.10 -5.89
C LEU A 150 -3.95 3.21 -5.19
N GLU A 151 -4.64 4.17 -4.59
CA GLU A 151 -4.02 5.23 -3.81
C GLU A 151 -3.36 4.69 -2.54
N LEU A 152 -4.03 3.75 -1.85
CA LEU A 152 -3.46 3.01 -0.71
C LEU A 152 -2.19 2.26 -1.12
N PHE A 153 -2.22 1.59 -2.27
CA PHE A 153 -1.08 0.85 -2.82
C PHE A 153 0.09 1.78 -3.10
N ILE A 154 -0.11 2.84 -3.88
CA ILE A 154 0.98 3.69 -4.32
C ILE A 154 1.53 4.60 -3.21
N SER A 155 0.76 4.84 -2.16
CA SER A 155 1.17 5.70 -1.04
C SER A 155 1.74 4.90 0.13
N ASN A 156 1.21 3.70 0.41
CA ASN A 156 1.50 2.95 1.63
C ASN A 156 2.12 1.58 1.36
N LEU A 157 1.42 0.69 0.64
CA LEU A 157 1.76 -0.75 0.58
C LEU A 157 2.83 -1.10 -0.46
N PHE A 158 2.84 -0.41 -1.60
CA PHE A 158 3.73 -0.68 -2.73
C PHE A 158 4.38 0.61 -3.25
N CYS A 159 4.57 1.61 -2.37
CA CYS A 159 5.13 2.90 -2.79
C CYS A 159 6.57 2.75 -3.26
N ASN A 160 7.07 3.64 -4.11
CA ASN A 160 8.48 3.67 -4.50
C ASN A 160 8.90 5.11 -4.78
N SER A 161 10.19 5.35 -4.99
CA SER A 161 10.71 6.69 -5.25
C SER A 161 10.14 7.31 -6.54
N GLY A 162 9.76 6.49 -7.51
CA GLY A 162 9.09 6.94 -8.73
C GLY A 162 7.60 7.26 -8.55
N CYS A 163 7.01 6.93 -7.38
CA CYS A 163 5.56 6.99 -7.16
C CYS A 163 4.77 6.35 -8.32
N THR A 164 5.23 5.16 -8.76
CA THR A 164 4.61 4.37 -9.82
C THR A 164 4.05 3.05 -9.29
N LEU A 165 3.12 2.44 -10.04
CA LEU A 165 2.53 1.15 -9.70
C LEU A 165 2.53 0.19 -10.90
N ALA A 166 2.75 -1.09 -10.66
CA ALA A 166 2.60 -2.10 -11.71
C ALA A 166 1.11 -2.30 -12.06
N TRP A 167 0.82 -2.47 -13.35
CA TRP A 167 -0.50 -2.78 -13.89
C TRP A 167 -1.15 -4.04 -13.31
N THR A 168 -0.37 -5.01 -12.86
CA THR A 168 -0.86 -6.19 -12.10
C THR A 168 -1.66 -5.81 -10.86
N CYS A 169 -1.33 -4.67 -10.23
CA CYS A 169 -2.11 -4.16 -9.10
C CYS A 169 -3.54 -3.80 -9.52
N VAL A 170 -3.77 -3.36 -10.76
CA VAL A 170 -5.12 -3.09 -11.29
C VAL A 170 -5.87 -4.39 -11.54
N THR A 171 -5.21 -5.42 -12.08
CA THR A 171 -5.81 -6.73 -12.31
C THR A 171 -6.29 -7.39 -11.02
N THR A 172 -5.50 -7.30 -9.95
CA THR A 172 -5.81 -7.93 -8.65
C THR A 172 -6.98 -7.28 -7.91
N ILE A 173 -7.38 -6.07 -8.31
CA ILE A 173 -8.49 -5.31 -7.70
C ILE A 173 -9.70 -5.18 -8.61
N ASN A 174 -9.79 -5.99 -9.67
CA ASN A 174 -10.89 -5.90 -10.64
C ASN A 174 -12.27 -6.10 -9.99
N THR A 175 -12.40 -7.05 -9.07
CA THR A 175 -13.61 -7.21 -8.24
C THR A 175 -13.24 -7.48 -6.78
N VAL A 176 -14.20 -7.32 -5.87
CA VAL A 176 -14.02 -7.71 -4.45
C VAL A 176 -13.68 -9.20 -4.33
N LYS A 177 -14.24 -10.05 -5.20
CA LYS A 177 -13.92 -11.48 -5.24
C LYS A 177 -12.47 -11.72 -5.64
N ASP A 178 -11.94 -10.95 -6.59
CA ASP A 178 -10.54 -11.05 -7.00
C ASP A 178 -9.62 -10.61 -5.87
N MET A 179 -9.92 -9.49 -5.20
CA MET A 179 -9.14 -9.00 -4.07
C MET A 179 -9.01 -10.06 -2.96
N LYS A 180 -10.09 -10.80 -2.64
CA LYS A 180 -10.07 -11.80 -1.55
C LYS A 180 -9.25 -13.07 -1.85
N GLN A 181 -8.81 -13.27 -3.09
CA GLN A 181 -8.09 -14.49 -3.46
C GLN A 181 -6.61 -14.47 -3.09
N TYR A 182 -6.05 -13.33 -2.70
CA TYR A 182 -4.61 -13.15 -2.58
C TYR A 182 -4.14 -13.06 -1.13
N ASN A 183 -2.94 -13.61 -0.90
CA ASN A 183 -2.18 -13.42 0.32
C ASN A 183 -1.49 -12.04 0.29
N TRP A 184 -2.26 -11.01 0.63
CA TRP A 184 -1.79 -9.62 0.65
C TRP A 184 -0.67 -9.40 1.64
N ALA A 185 -0.74 -10.03 2.82
CA ALA A 185 0.30 -9.89 3.83
C ALA A 185 1.66 -10.40 3.32
N LYS A 186 1.68 -11.57 2.68
CA LYS A 186 2.89 -12.09 2.03
C LYS A 186 3.35 -11.22 0.87
N GLY A 187 2.44 -10.74 0.05
CA GLY A 187 2.77 -9.88 -1.09
C GLY A 187 3.39 -8.54 -0.68
N VAL A 188 2.89 -7.94 0.39
CA VAL A 188 3.46 -6.74 1.01
C VAL A 188 4.85 -7.00 1.59
N LEU A 189 5.03 -8.13 2.29
CA LEU A 189 6.33 -8.55 2.81
C LEU A 189 7.36 -8.76 1.69
N ASP A 190 6.97 -9.42 0.60
CA ASP A 190 7.84 -9.68 -0.54
C ASP A 190 8.28 -8.39 -1.23
N TYR A 191 7.35 -7.44 -1.38
CA TYR A 191 7.67 -6.12 -1.94
C TYR A 191 8.61 -5.31 -1.04
N MET A 192 8.46 -5.43 0.28
CA MET A 192 9.36 -4.80 1.25
C MET A 192 10.78 -5.34 1.14
N HIS A 193 10.95 -6.67 1.08
CA HIS A 193 12.27 -7.29 0.88
C HIS A 193 12.89 -6.88 -0.46
N PHE A 194 12.10 -6.90 -1.54
CA PHE A 194 12.54 -6.41 -2.85
C PHE A 194 13.07 -4.96 -2.76
N GLY A 195 12.33 -4.08 -2.08
CA GLY A 195 12.73 -2.70 -1.85
C GLY A 195 14.05 -2.52 -1.13
N LEU A 196 14.25 -3.31 -0.06
CA LEU A 196 15.48 -3.30 0.72
C LEU A 196 16.67 -3.82 -0.09
N ASP A 197 16.49 -4.91 -0.82
CA ASP A 197 17.51 -5.49 -1.68
C ASP A 197 17.97 -4.48 -2.74
N GLN A 198 17.02 -3.75 -3.35
CA GLN A 198 17.34 -2.69 -4.31
C GLN A 198 18.04 -1.49 -3.65
N ALA A 199 17.62 -1.08 -2.46
CA ALA A 199 18.26 0.02 -1.73
C ALA A 199 19.71 -0.30 -1.36
N ILE A 200 20.00 -1.54 -0.95
CA ILE A 200 21.36 -2.01 -0.65
C ILE A 200 22.22 -2.02 -1.93
N LYS A 201 21.69 -2.53 -3.04
CA LYS A 201 22.38 -2.51 -4.34
C LYS A 201 22.72 -1.08 -4.76
N ASN A 202 21.76 -0.15 -4.63
CA ASN A 202 21.95 1.25 -4.99
C ASN A 202 22.93 1.98 -4.05
N LYS A 203 23.02 1.61 -2.76
CA LYS A 203 24.01 2.19 -1.82
C LYS A 203 25.46 1.92 -2.24
N LYS A 204 25.73 0.83 -2.97
CA LYS A 204 27.07 0.55 -3.54
C LYS A 204 27.43 1.54 -4.66
N ASP A 205 26.44 2.16 -5.30
CA ASP A 205 26.61 3.24 -6.26
C ASP A 205 26.64 4.59 -5.53
N LYS A 206 27.84 5.11 -5.26
CA LYS A 206 28.07 6.36 -4.49
C LYS A 206 27.37 7.61 -5.07
N LYS A 207 26.80 7.53 -6.28
CA LYS A 207 26.09 8.64 -6.93
C LYS A 207 24.59 8.66 -6.63
N LYS A 208 24.01 7.60 -6.06
CA LYS A 208 22.57 7.49 -5.81
C LYS A 208 22.27 7.44 -4.32
N GLN A 209 21.41 8.35 -3.84
CA GLN A 209 20.86 8.19 -2.50
C GLN A 209 19.98 6.93 -2.46
N PRO A 210 20.11 6.08 -1.43
CA PRO A 210 19.29 4.89 -1.32
C PRO A 210 17.84 5.31 -1.04
N SER A 211 16.96 5.15 -2.03
CA SER A 211 15.52 5.25 -1.85
C SER A 211 14.95 3.87 -1.55
N VAL A 212 14.11 3.74 -0.53
CA VAL A 212 13.43 2.47 -0.26
C VAL A 212 11.97 2.54 -0.67
N SER A 213 11.52 1.49 -1.34
CA SER A 213 10.11 1.28 -1.64
C SER A 213 9.31 0.96 -0.36
N GLY A 214 8.04 1.33 -0.37
CA GLY A 214 7.05 1.29 0.68
C GLY A 214 6.90 -0.04 1.36
N CYS A 215 7.07 0.02 2.67
CA CYS A 215 6.45 -0.73 3.78
C CYS A 215 7.32 -0.60 5.05
N LEU A 216 8.55 -0.09 4.90
CA LEU A 216 9.47 0.18 6.01
C LEU A 216 8.92 1.10 7.11
N VAL A 217 8.00 2.00 6.78
CA VAL A 217 7.39 2.93 7.76
C VAL A 217 6.70 2.21 8.89
N LEU A 218 6.18 1.02 8.60
CA LEU A 218 5.29 0.31 9.50
C LEU A 218 6.11 -0.63 10.40
N ILE A 219 7.38 -0.89 10.04
CA ILE A 219 8.41 -1.45 10.93
C ILE A 219 8.78 -0.45 12.05
N LEU A 220 8.66 0.86 11.80
CA LEU A 220 8.92 1.88 12.83
C LEU A 220 7.80 1.93 13.89
N VAL A 221 6.57 1.57 13.52
CA VAL A 221 5.43 1.48 14.46
C VAL A 221 5.71 0.43 15.55
N ARG A 222 6.35 -0.70 15.20
CA ARG A 222 6.76 -1.73 16.17
C ARG A 222 7.88 -1.28 17.12
N ASN A 223 8.76 -0.37 16.67
CA ASN A 223 9.91 0.09 17.46
C ASN A 223 9.60 1.28 18.38
N TYR A 224 8.53 2.05 18.11
CA TYR A 224 8.19 3.24 18.90
C TYR A 224 6.83 3.19 19.60
N ILE A 225 5.92 2.27 19.24
CA ILE A 225 4.57 2.28 19.81
C ILE A 225 4.06 0.86 20.14
N PRO A 226 4.37 0.35 21.34
CA PRO A 226 3.72 -0.86 21.86
C PRO A 226 2.18 -0.73 21.96
N SER A 227 1.63 0.49 22.07
CA SER A 227 0.21 0.72 22.33
C SER A 227 -0.70 0.69 21.10
N VAL A 228 -0.23 1.00 19.88
CA VAL A 228 -1.09 1.08 18.68
C VAL A 228 -1.30 -0.30 18.05
N VAL A 229 -0.32 -1.19 18.14
CA VAL A 229 -0.48 -2.60 17.73
C VAL A 229 -1.54 -3.29 18.58
N ASN A 230 -1.56 -3.02 19.89
CA ASN A 230 -2.63 -3.50 20.78
C ASN A 230 -4.00 -2.90 20.43
N THR A 231 -4.08 -1.65 19.96
CA THR A 231 -5.36 -1.06 19.56
C THR A 231 -5.91 -1.68 18.27
N ILE A 232 -5.09 -1.98 17.27
CA ILE A 232 -5.57 -2.60 16.01
C ILE A 232 -5.97 -4.08 16.26
N ILE A 233 -5.21 -4.81 17.08
CA ILE A 233 -5.49 -6.20 17.44
C ILE A 233 -6.69 -6.33 18.39
N ALA A 234 -6.95 -5.34 19.25
CA ALA A 234 -8.08 -5.38 20.18
C ALA A 234 -9.46 -5.20 19.51
N PHE A 235 -9.52 -4.84 18.22
CA PHE A 235 -10.78 -4.62 17.48
C PHE A 235 -11.00 -5.59 16.30
N SER A 236 -10.14 -6.61 16.15
CA SER A 236 -10.33 -7.76 15.24
C SER A 236 -10.85 -8.98 15.98
#